data_AF-A0A1H7PA63-F1
#
_entry.id   AF-A0A1H7PA63-F1
#
_cell.length_a   1.000
_cell.length_b   1.000
_cell.length_c   1.000
_cell.angle_alpha   90.00
_cell.angle_beta   90.00
_cell.angle_gamma   90.00
#
_symmetry.space_group_name_H-M   'P 1'
#
loop_
_entity.id
_entity.type
_entity.pdbx_description
1 polymer ?
#
loop_
_entity_poly.entity_id
_entity_poly.type
_entity_poly.pdbx_seq_one_letter_code
_entity_poly.pdbx_strand_id
1 'polypeptide(L)'
;MAPQAAASKEPLKEERPRGDWAELLKRTFDFDVFAYVRCGGRRRVLAYVNEAGGVRAILEHLGLPTAGVRLVPAREPPQAAGC
;
A
#
# COMPACT_ATOMS: atom_id res chain seq x y z
N MET A 1 16.86 -47.39 18.53
CA MET A 1 15.58 -46.67 18.38
C MET A 1 15.90 -45.25 17.91
N ALA A 2 15.56 -44.95 16.65
CA ALA A 2 15.52 -43.71 15.87
C ALA A 2 16.45 -42.49 16.18
N PRO A 3 17.09 -41.89 15.16
CA PRO A 3 17.73 -40.57 15.26
C PRO A 3 16.66 -39.45 15.20
N GLN A 4 16.80 -38.39 16.00
CA GLN A 4 16.00 -37.18 15.81
C GLN A 4 16.55 -36.36 14.64
N ALA A 5 15.71 -36.22 13.62
CA ALA A 5 15.90 -35.27 12.54
C ALA A 5 15.91 -33.86 13.12
N ALA A 6 17.07 -33.19 13.04
CA ALA A 6 17.15 -31.76 13.24
C ALA A 6 16.30 -31.10 12.15
N ALA A 7 15.17 -30.51 12.55
CA ALA A 7 14.37 -29.65 11.71
C ALA A 7 15.28 -28.50 11.24
N SER A 8 15.74 -28.60 10.00
CA SER A 8 16.48 -27.55 9.33
C SER A 8 15.56 -26.35 9.24
N LYS A 9 15.90 -25.25 9.94
CA LYS A 9 15.16 -24.00 9.80
C LYS A 9 15.50 -23.45 8.42
N GLU A 10 14.56 -23.55 7.49
CA GLU A 10 14.68 -22.87 6.21
C GLU A 10 14.93 -21.37 6.47
N PRO A 11 15.91 -20.76 5.80
CA PRO A 11 16.13 -19.32 5.95
C PRO A 11 14.88 -18.60 5.46
N LEU A 12 14.31 -17.78 6.35
CA LEU A 12 13.23 -16.86 6.01
C LEU A 12 13.66 -16.05 4.79
N LYS A 13 12.93 -16.21 3.70
CA LYS A 13 13.10 -15.47 2.45
C LYS A 13 13.23 -13.99 2.80
N GLU A 14 14.37 -13.39 2.46
CA GLU A 14 14.59 -11.95 2.68
C GLU A 14 13.55 -11.20 1.86
N GLU A 15 12.49 -10.72 2.52
CA GLU A 15 11.50 -9.86 1.89
C GLU A 15 12.23 -8.61 1.44
N ARG A 16 12.27 -8.39 0.12
CA ARG A 16 12.79 -7.14 -0.44
C ARG A 16 12.13 -6.00 0.33
N PRO A 17 12.90 -5.06 0.91
CA PRO A 17 12.32 -3.98 1.67
C PRO A 17 11.29 -3.31 0.76
N ARG A 18 10.03 -3.25 1.23
CA ARG A 18 9.00 -2.52 0.50
C ARG A 18 9.51 -1.10 0.36
N GLY A 19 9.82 -0.68 -0.87
CA GLY A 19 10.42 0.62 -1.15
C GLY A 19 9.56 1.75 -0.56
N ASP A 20 10.16 2.92 -0.37
CA ASP A 20 9.43 4.10 0.07
C ASP A 20 8.27 4.39 -0.90
N TRP A 21 7.04 4.28 -0.42
CA TRP A 21 5.83 4.51 -1.23
C TRP A 21 5.79 5.91 -1.82
N ALA A 22 6.33 6.90 -1.11
CA ALA A 22 6.39 8.27 -1.64
C ALA A 22 7.34 8.35 -2.84
N GLU A 23 8.50 7.68 -2.77
CA GLU A 23 9.41 7.57 -3.90
C GLU A 23 8.76 6.85 -5.10
N LEU A 24 8.01 5.77 -4.85
CA LEU A 24 7.31 5.05 -5.91
C LEU A 24 6.28 5.93 -6.61
N LEU A 25 5.46 6.65 -5.85
CA LEU A 25 4.48 7.59 -6.40
C LEU A 25 5.14 8.69 -7.24
N LYS A 26 6.26 9.23 -6.75
CA LYS A 26 7.03 10.23 -7.49
C LYS A 26 7.60 9.66 -8.80
N ARG A 27 8.15 8.44 -8.77
CA ARG A 27 8.76 7.84 -9.97
C ARG A 27 7.73 7.41 -11.01
N THR A 28 6.57 6.91 -10.59
CA THR A 28 5.55 6.39 -11.50
C THR A 28 4.61 7.48 -12.00
N PHE A 29 4.28 8.48 -11.17
CA PHE A 29 3.24 9.48 -11.48
C PHE A 29 3.74 10.93 -11.44
N ASP A 30 5.04 11.18 -11.22
CA ASP A 30 5.61 12.51 -10.97
C ASP A 30 4.89 13.28 -9.85
N PHE A 31 4.38 12.55 -8.85
CA PHE A 31 3.58 13.10 -7.75
C PHE A 31 4.32 12.99 -6.41
N ASP A 32 4.75 14.13 -5.84
CA ASP A 32 5.28 14.21 -4.48
C ASP A 32 4.14 14.44 -3.47
N VAL A 33 3.70 13.38 -2.80
CA VAL A 33 2.62 13.42 -1.79
C VAL A 33 2.93 14.33 -0.59
N PHE A 34 4.22 14.61 -0.32
CA PHE A 34 4.62 15.47 0.78
C PHE A 34 4.76 16.94 0.37
N ALA A 35 4.80 17.28 -0.92
CA ALA A 35 4.80 18.66 -1.37
C ALA A 35 3.41 19.29 -1.20
N TYR A 36 3.31 20.46 -0.58
CA TYR A 36 2.06 21.21 -0.48
C TYR A 36 1.97 22.28 -1.58
N VAL A 37 1.02 22.11 -2.50
CA VAL A 37 0.96 22.87 -3.76
C VAL A 37 0.59 24.35 -3.61
N ARG A 38 -0.01 24.75 -2.48
CA ARG A 38 -0.47 26.15 -2.28
C ARG A 38 0.57 27.05 -1.61
N CYS A 39 1.46 26.50 -0.79
CA CYS A 39 2.47 27.29 -0.05
C CYS A 39 3.89 26.72 -0.09
N GLY A 40 4.13 25.61 -0.79
CA GLY A 40 5.46 25.00 -0.91
C GLY A 40 5.95 24.25 0.34
N GLY A 41 5.14 24.20 1.40
CA GLY A 41 5.47 23.48 2.63
C GLY A 41 5.59 21.96 2.43
N ARG A 42 6.27 21.29 3.37
CA ARG A 42 6.40 19.83 3.41
C ARG A 42 5.45 19.23 4.44
N ARG A 43 4.62 18.28 4.00
CA ARG A 43 3.75 17.47 4.85
C ARG A 43 4.55 16.30 5.43
N ARG A 44 4.05 15.74 6.54
CA ARG A 44 4.59 14.52 7.16
C ARG A 44 3.43 13.59 7.54
N VAL A 45 3.69 12.30 7.58
CA VAL A 45 2.73 11.31 8.11
C VAL A 45 2.65 11.51 9.62
N LEU A 46 1.43 11.67 10.14
CA LEU A 46 1.20 11.85 11.59
C LEU A 46 0.78 10.53 12.26
N ALA A 47 -0.05 9.74 11.60
CA ALA A 47 -0.54 8.47 12.12
C ALA A 47 -1.03 7.57 10.98
N TYR A 48 -1.08 6.26 11.25
CA TYR A 48 -1.82 5.28 10.45
C TYR A 48 -3.07 4.88 11.21
N VAL A 49 -4.24 5.17 10.65
CA VAL A 49 -5.54 4.85 11.27
C VAL A 49 -6.10 3.63 10.57
N ASN A 50 -6.06 2.48 11.25
CA ASN A 50 -6.50 1.19 10.70
C ASN A 50 -7.75 0.64 11.39
N GLU A 51 -8.17 1.23 12.51
CA GLU A 51 -9.37 0.81 13.23
C GLU A 51 -10.61 1.33 12.48
N ALA A 52 -11.59 0.44 12.25
CA ALA A 52 -12.72 0.71 11.36
C ALA A 52 -13.60 1.86 11.86
N GLY A 53 -13.83 1.96 13.17
CA GLY A 53 -14.55 3.07 13.79
C GLY A 53 -13.85 4.41 13.57
N GLY A 54 -12.53 4.46 13.77
CA GLY A 54 -11.71 5.65 13.55
C GLY A 54 -11.69 6.09 12.09
N VAL A 55 -11.51 5.16 11.15
CA VAL A 55 -11.60 5.45 9.71
C VAL A 55 -12.97 6.01 9.37
N ARG A 56 -14.05 5.36 9.85
CA ARG A 56 -15.43 5.80 9.59
C ARG A 56 -15.70 7.20 10.14
N ALA A 57 -15.29 7.48 11.38
CA ALA A 57 -15.49 8.79 12.01
C ALA A 57 -14.79 9.93 11.23
N ILE A 58 -13.57 9.68 10.74
CA ILE A 58 -12.85 10.65 9.90
C ILE A 58 -13.59 10.88 8.58
N LEU A 59 -14.03 9.81 7.91
CA LEU A 59 -14.74 9.92 6.63
C LEU A 59 -16.08 10.67 6.79
N GLU A 60 -16.84 10.38 7.85
CA GLU A 60 -18.10 11.10 8.16
C GLU A 60 -17.85 12.59 8.41
N HIS A 61 -16.81 12.93 9.18
CA HIS A 61 -16.43 14.32 9.44
C HIS A 61 -16.06 15.08 8.16
N LEU A 62 -15.41 14.42 7.21
CA LEU A 62 -15.03 14.99 5.91
C LEU A 62 -16.17 15.00 4.88
N GLY A 63 -17.32 14.39 5.19
CA GLY A 63 -18.44 14.23 4.25
C GLY A 63 -18.15 13.25 3.10
N LEU A 64 -17.23 12.29 3.32
CA LEU A 64 -16.86 11.28 2.33
C LEU A 64 -17.67 9.98 2.51
N PRO A 65 -17.83 9.17 1.44
CA PRO A 65 -18.48 7.87 1.54
C PRO A 65 -17.78 6.95 2.56
N THR A 66 -18.55 6.39 3.49
CA THR A 66 -18.05 5.45 4.51
C THR A 66 -18.15 3.99 4.09
N ALA A 67 -19.04 3.69 3.15
CA ALA A 67 -19.13 2.38 2.54
C ALA A 67 -17.96 2.18 1.57
N GLY A 68 -17.22 1.09 1.75
CA GLY A 68 -16.15 0.71 0.84
C GLY A 68 -16.66 0.48 -0.58
N VAL A 69 -15.79 0.69 -1.57
CA VAL A 69 -16.10 0.40 -2.96
C VAL A 69 -16.17 -1.12 -3.16
N ARG A 70 -17.14 -1.60 -3.94
CA ARG A 70 -17.18 -3.01 -4.35
C ARG A 70 -15.90 -3.33 -5.12
N LEU A 71 -15.10 -4.26 -4.61
CA LEU A 71 -13.93 -4.76 -5.33
C LEU A 71 -14.40 -5.55 -6.56
N VAL A 72 -13.83 -5.22 -7.72
CA VAL A 72 -14.05 -5.93 -8.98
C VAL A 72 -12.75 -6.60 -9.42
N PRO A 73 -12.82 -7.74 -10.13
CA PRO A 73 -11.62 -8.37 -10.70
C PRO A 73 -10.83 -7.39 -11.57
N ALA A 74 -9.50 -7.49 -11.54
CA ALA A 74 -8.64 -6.71 -12.42
C ALA A 74 -8.94 -7.04 -13.89
N ARG A 75 -8.86 -6.03 -14.76
CA ARG A 75 -9.02 -6.23 -16.20
C ARG A 75 -7.91 -7.14 -16.72
N GLU A 76 -8.26 -8.06 -17.63
CA GLU A 76 -7.27 -8.86 -18.34
C GLU A 76 -6.29 -7.97 -19.12
N PRO A 77 -5.01 -8.38 -19.23
CA PRO A 77 -4.04 -7.66 -20.04
C PRO A 77 -4.53 -7.50 -21.49
N PRO A 78 -4.11 -6.42 -22.20
CA PRO A 78 -4.34 -6.34 -23.64
C PRO A 78 -3.76 -7.58 -24.32
N GLN A 79 -4.56 -8.27 -25.12
CA GLN A 79 -4.07 -9.36 -25.95
C GLN A 79 -3.10 -8.72 -26.95
N ALA A 80 -1.83 -9.15 -26.95
CA ALA A 80 -0.91 -8.73 -27.99
C ALA A 80 -1.50 -9.14 -29.33
N ALA A 81 -1.72 -8.17 -30.22
CA ALA A 81 -2.05 -8.49 -31.61
C ALA A 81 -0.88 -9.33 -32.14
N GLY A 82 -1.14 -10.60 -32.38
CA GLY A 82 -0.12 -11.55 -32.84
C GLY A 82 0.54 -11.03 -34.12
N CYS A 83 1.86 -11.22 -34.20
CA CYS A 83 2.62 -11.06 -35.43
C CYS A 83 2.11 -12.03 -36.51
#